data_AF-A0A3D4W6Z4-F1
#
_entry.id   AF-A0A3D4W6Z4-F1
#
_cell.length_a   1.000
_cell.length_b   1.000
_cell.length_c   1.000
_cell.angle_alpha   90.00
_cell.angle_beta   90.00
_cell.angle_gamma   90.00
#
_symmetry.space_group_name_H-M   'P 1'
#
loop_
_entity.id
_entity.type
_entity.pdbx_description
1 polymer ?
#
loop_
_entity_poly.entity_id
_entity_poly.type
_entity_poly.pdbx_seq_one_letter_code
_entity_poly.pdbx_strand_id
1 'polypeptide(L)'
;MYTSFTEMPVWQKAHQLSIEIFKISSTLPRSEDYGLTSQIKRSSNSVSGNITEGFGRSTKKDKANFYIIARGSSYETQNHLLYGRKVGYFDELNTE
;
A
#
# COMPACT_ATOMS: atom_id res chain seq x y z
N MET A 1 -18.79 -10.00 -13.49
CA MET A 1 -18.63 -9.48 -12.11
C MET A 1 -17.59 -10.37 -11.45
N TYR A 2 -16.60 -9.82 -10.75
CA TYR A 2 -15.58 -10.63 -10.08
C TYR A 2 -16.23 -11.52 -9.00
N THR A 3 -15.78 -12.77 -8.91
CA THR A 3 -16.22 -13.77 -7.92
C THR A 3 -15.25 -13.90 -6.76
N SER A 4 -14.00 -13.46 -6.96
CA SER A 4 -12.99 -13.29 -5.92
C SER A 4 -12.34 -11.91 -6.01
N PHE A 5 -11.95 -11.34 -4.88
CA PHE A 5 -11.16 -10.10 -4.85
C PHE A 5 -9.81 -10.26 -5.56
N THR A 6 -9.27 -11.48 -5.61
CA THR A 6 -7.99 -11.79 -6.27
C THR A 6 -8.04 -11.63 -7.79
N GLU A 7 -9.23 -11.62 -8.38
CA GLU A 7 -9.45 -11.36 -9.81
C GLU A 7 -9.44 -9.86 -10.14
N MET A 8 -9.55 -8.98 -9.13
CA MET A 8 -9.60 -7.54 -9.33
C MET A 8 -8.21 -7.01 -9.70
N PRO A 9 -8.02 -6.40 -10.88
CA PRO A 9 -6.71 -5.87 -11.28
C PRO A 9 -6.15 -4.82 -10.30
N VAL A 10 -7.05 -4.04 -9.68
CA VAL A 10 -6.66 -3.05 -8.65
C VAL A 10 -6.11 -3.71 -7.39
N TRP A 11 -6.66 -4.86 -6.98
CA TRP A 11 -6.13 -5.61 -5.84
C TRP A 11 -4.76 -6.22 -6.17
N GLN A 12 -4.61 -6.82 -7.35
CA GLN A 12 -3.35 -7.42 -7.79
C GLN A 12 -2.21 -6.39 -7.77
N LYS A 13 -2.47 -5.18 -8.30
CA LYS A 13 -1.51 -4.07 -8.27
C LYS A 13 -1.20 -3.62 -6.84
N ALA A 14 -2.22 -3.46 -5.99
CA ALA A 14 -2.03 -3.06 -4.60
C ALA A 14 -1.24 -4.10 -3.79
N HIS A 15 -1.48 -5.38 -4.03
CA HIS A 15 -0.77 -6.48 -3.37
C HIS A 15 0.68 -6.57 -3.85
N GLN A 16 0.92 -6.44 -5.16
CA GLN A 16 2.26 -6.38 -5.72
C GLN A 16 3.06 -5.18 -5.16
N LEU A 17 2.43 -4.00 -5.06
CA LEU A 17 3.03 -2.82 -4.44
C LEU A 17 3.45 -3.09 -2.99
N SER A 18 2.63 -3.78 -2.19
CA SER A 18 2.98 -4.07 -0.79
C SER A 18 4.14 -5.05 -0.66
N ILE A 19 4.27 -6.02 -1.59
CA ILE A 19 5.42 -6.92 -1.69
C ILE A 19 6.70 -6.15 -2.04
N GLU A 20 6.63 -5.25 -3.01
CA GLU A 20 7.76 -4.39 -3.39
C GLU A 20 8.19 -3.49 -2.24
N ILE A 21 7.23 -2.89 -1.54
CA ILE A 21 7.50 -2.08 -0.36
C ILE A 21 8.12 -2.90 0.76
N PHE A 22 7.64 -4.11 1.01
CA PHE A 22 8.26 -5.01 1.97
C PHE A 22 9.73 -5.27 1.63
N LYS A 23 10.06 -5.52 0.36
CA LYS A 23 11.43 -5.76 -0.10
C LYS A 23 12.31 -4.52 0.11
N ILE A 24 11.92 -3.35 -0.39
CA ILE A 24 12.74 -2.14 -0.27
C ILE A 24 12.88 -1.65 1.17
N SER A 25 11.84 -1.81 2.00
CA SER A 25 11.91 -1.40 3.41
C SER A 25 12.72 -2.36 4.29
N SER A 26 13.09 -3.54 3.77
CA SER A 26 13.94 -4.49 4.50
C SER A 26 15.42 -4.12 4.46
N THR A 27 15.82 -3.14 3.66
CA THR A 27 17.19 -2.60 3.61
C THR A 27 17.39 -1.38 4.50
N LEU A 28 16.31 -0.87 5.12
CA LEU A 28 16.35 0.27 6.04
C LEU A 28 17.16 -0.07 7.30
N PRO A 29 17.83 0.92 7.93
CA PRO A 29 18.54 0.69 9.18
C PRO A 29 17.56 0.31 10.28
N ARG A 30 18.03 -0.52 11.23
CA ARG A 30 17.23 -1.00 12.37
C ARG A 30 16.59 0.12 13.21
N SER A 31 17.19 1.32 13.21
CA SER A 31 16.61 2.51 13.85
C SER A 31 15.26 2.91 13.28
N GLU A 32 14.93 2.50 12.05
CA GLU A 32 13.66 2.78 11.37
C GLU A 32 12.59 1.69 11.57
N ASP A 33 12.89 0.61 12.29
CA ASP A 33 11.96 -0.53 12.49
C ASP A 33 10.58 -0.04 12.98
N TYR A 34 10.57 0.85 13.97
CA TYR A 34 9.36 1.48 14.49
C TYR A 34 9.02 2.80 13.80
N GLY A 35 9.95 3.36 13.02
CA GLY A 35 9.81 4.57 12.22
C GLY A 35 9.22 4.28 10.84
N LEU A 36 9.99 4.58 9.79
CA LEU A 36 9.56 4.47 8.40
C LEU A 36 9.20 3.03 8.01
N THR A 37 9.96 2.03 8.47
CA THR A 37 9.75 0.62 8.11
C THR A 37 8.36 0.15 8.51
N SER A 38 7.93 0.39 9.75
CA SER A 38 6.60 -0.03 10.19
C SER A 38 5.48 0.73 9.47
N GLN A 39 5.65 2.03 9.27
CA GLN A 39 4.61 2.89 8.69
C GLN A 39 4.39 2.59 7.21
N ILE A 40 5.45 2.44 6.42
CA ILE A 40 5.34 2.16 4.99
C ILE A 40 4.81 0.74 4.72
N LYS A 41 5.19 -0.25 5.53
CA LYS A 41 4.63 -1.62 5.45
C LYS A 41 3.15 -1.65 5.81
N ARG A 42 2.73 -0.91 6.84
CA ARG A 42 1.31 -0.85 7.24
C ARG A 42 0.44 -0.15 6.21
N SER A 43 0.83 1.05 5.79
CA SER A 43 0.07 1.83 4.80
C SER A 43 -0.06 1.09 3.46
N SER A 44 1.02 0.48 2.96
CA SER A 44 0.97 -0.28 1.70
C SER A 44 0.09 -1.53 1.77
N ASN A 45 0.23 -2.35 2.82
CA ASN A 45 -0.63 -3.51 3.03
C ASN A 45 -2.10 -3.12 3.19
N SER A 46 -2.38 -2.00 3.86
CA SER A 46 -3.73 -1.46 4.07
C SER A 46 -4.47 -1.19 2.76
N VAL A 47 -3.77 -0.85 1.65
CA VAL A 47 -4.41 -0.65 0.35
C VAL A 47 -5.12 -1.93 -0.12
N SER A 48 -4.38 -3.05 -0.21
CA SER A 48 -4.95 -4.34 -0.60
C SER A 48 -5.95 -4.91 0.44
N GLY A 49 -5.69 -4.66 1.73
CA GLY A 49 -6.57 -5.06 2.83
C GLY A 49 -7.95 -4.41 2.71
N ASN A 50 -8.00 -3.09 2.55
CA ASN A 50 -9.26 -2.36 2.38
C ASN A 50 -9.98 -2.71 1.08
N ILE A 51 -9.26 -3.00 -0.02
CA ILE A 51 -9.91 -3.51 -1.25
C ILE A 51 -10.61 -4.86 -0.99
N THR A 52 -9.94 -5.75 -0.24
CA THR A 52 -10.48 -7.06 0.14
C THR A 52 -11.71 -6.91 1.03
N GLU A 53 -11.64 -6.05 2.05
CA GLU A 53 -12.77 -5.76 2.93
C GLU A 53 -13.96 -5.15 2.17
N GLY A 54 -13.69 -4.21 1.27
CA GLY A 54 -14.70 -3.60 0.41
C GLY A 54 -15.36 -4.61 -0.53
N PHE A 55 -14.59 -5.56 -1.09
CA PHE A 55 -15.13 -6.65 -1.91
C PHE A 55 -16.17 -7.46 -1.13
N GLY A 56 -15.90 -7.76 0.14
CA GLY A 56 -16.75 -8.54 1.03
C GLY A 56 -18.01 -7.84 1.56
N ARG A 57 -18.21 -6.55 1.31
CA ARG A 57 -19.44 -5.83 1.77
C ARG A 57 -20.63 -6.09 0.86
N SER A 58 -21.83 -6.03 1.40
CA SER A 58 -23.07 -6.28 0.64
C SER A 58 -23.60 -5.04 -0.10
N THR A 59 -23.38 -3.84 0.45
CA THR A 59 -23.93 -2.60 -0.11
C THR A 59 -22.89 -1.78 -0.87
N LYS A 60 -23.30 -1.12 -1.95
CA LYS A 60 -22.43 -0.22 -2.73
C LYS A 60 -21.81 0.88 -1.86
N LYS A 61 -22.58 1.40 -0.89
CA LYS A 61 -22.12 2.45 0.04
C LYS A 61 -20.97 1.97 0.91
N ASP A 62 -21.09 0.78 1.50
CA ASP A 62 -20.02 0.23 2.32
C ASP A 62 -18.79 -0.11 1.48
N LYS A 63 -18.96 -0.68 0.27
CA LYS A 63 -17.84 -0.90 -0.66
C LYS A 63 -17.08 0.40 -0.92
N ALA A 64 -17.80 1.47 -1.25
CA ALA A 64 -17.21 2.77 -1.55
C ALA A 64 -16.40 3.34 -0.38
N ASN A 65 -16.88 3.19 0.86
CA ASN A 65 -16.14 3.63 2.04
C ASN A 65 -14.77 2.94 2.15
N PHE A 66 -14.73 1.62 2.00
CA PHE A 66 -13.47 0.86 2.03
C PHE A 66 -12.53 1.24 0.88
N TYR A 67 -13.06 1.45 -0.33
CA TYR A 67 -12.23 1.89 -1.47
C TYR A 67 -11.68 3.32 -1.29
N ILE A 68 -12.41 4.20 -0.62
CA ILE A 68 -11.91 5.53 -0.24
C ILE A 68 -10.76 5.41 0.77
N ILE A 69 -10.89 4.52 1.77
CA ILE A 69 -9.82 4.26 2.75
C ILE A 69 -8.59 3.68 2.05
N ALA A 70 -8.76 2.70 1.14
CA ALA A 70 -7.67 2.13 0.35
C ALA A 70 -6.92 3.22 -0.43
N ARG A 71 -7.66 4.17 -1.03
CA ARG A 71 -7.07 5.34 -1.70
C ARG A 71 -6.29 6.23 -0.73
N GLY A 72 -6.83 6.49 0.47
CA GLY A 72 -6.12 7.21 1.53
C GLY A 72 -4.78 6.55 1.89
N SER A 73 -4.81 5.24 2.16
CA SER A 73 -3.58 4.48 2.45
C SER A 73 -2.59 4.47 1.28
N SER A 74 -3.06 4.56 0.01
CA SER A 74 -2.16 4.67 -1.14
C SER A 74 -1.41 6.00 -1.18
N TYR A 75 -2.06 7.11 -0.79
CA TYR A 75 -1.41 8.41 -0.66
C TYR A 75 -0.44 8.45 0.52
N GLU A 76 -0.80 7.84 1.65
CA GLU A 76 0.10 7.70 2.80
C GLU A 76 1.36 6.89 2.42
N THR A 77 1.19 5.79 1.69
CA THR A 77 2.28 4.99 1.15
C THR A 77 3.20 5.82 0.25
N GLN A 78 2.60 6.59 -0.68
CA GLN A 78 3.35 7.50 -1.56
C GLN A 78 4.12 8.56 -0.77
N ASN A 79 3.51 9.14 0.27
CA ASN A 79 4.15 10.11 1.14
C ASN A 79 5.39 9.52 1.83
N HIS A 80 5.30 8.29 2.36
CA HIS A 80 6.43 7.60 2.98
C HIS A 80 7.55 7.28 1.97
N LEU A 81 7.22 6.90 0.74
CA LEU A 81 8.22 6.73 -0.33
C LEU A 81 8.95 8.04 -0.64
N LEU A 82 8.20 9.15 -0.78
CA LEU A 82 8.78 10.47 -1.03
C LEU A 82 9.67 10.94 0.12
N TYR A 83 9.22 10.74 1.36
CA TYR A 83 10.02 11.02 2.55
C TYR A 83 11.32 10.20 2.56
N GLY A 84 11.21 8.87 2.40
CA GLY A 84 12.35 7.96 2.38
C GLY A 84 13.38 8.33 1.32
N ARG A 85 12.93 8.74 0.13
CA ARG A 85 13.82 9.29 -0.91
C ARG A 85 14.52 10.57 -0.45
N LYS A 86 13.79 11.53 0.13
CA LYS A 86 14.36 12.81 0.56
C LYS A 86 15.40 12.67 1.68
N VAL A 87 15.29 11.65 2.52
CA VAL A 87 16.27 11.36 3.58
C VAL A 87 17.36 10.37 3.15
N GLY A 88 17.39 9.97 1.87
CA GLY A 88 18.45 9.14 1.30
C GLY A 88 18.32 7.63 1.58
N TYR A 89 17.12 7.15 1.91
CA TYR A 89 16.88 5.72 2.18
C TYR A 89 16.50 4.91 0.94
N PHE A 90 15.95 5.55 -0.08
CA PHE A 90 15.56 4.90 -1.33
C PHE A 90 16.21 5.61 -2.50
N ASP A 91 16.70 4.84 -3.47
CA ASP A 91 17.28 5.38 -4.71
C ASP A 91 16.25 6.21 -5.49
N GLU A 92 16.75 7.11 -6.34
CA GLU A 92 15.89 7.77 -7.32
C GLU A 92 15.31 6.69 -8.25
N LEU A 93 13.98 6.66 -8.37
CA LEU A 93 13.37 5.88 -9.43
C LEU A 93 13.76 6.56 -10.73
N ASN A 94 14.53 5.86 -11.57
CA ASN A 94 14.61 6.17 -13.00
C ASN A 94 13.21 5.99 -13.56
N THR A 95 12.41 7.05 -13.52
CA THR A 95 11.17 7.12 -14.29
C THR A 95 11.56 7.45 -15.72
N GLU A 96 11.82 6.40 -16.49
CA GLU A 96 11.62 6.43 -17.94
C GLU A 96 10.11 6.45 -18.25
#